data_AF-A0A0D4CFV1-F1
#
_entry.id   AF-A0A0D4CFV1-F1
#
_cell.length_a   1.000
_cell.length_b   1.000
_cell.length_c   1.000
_cell.angle_alpha   90.00
_cell.angle_beta   90.00
_cell.angle_gamma   90.00
#
_symmetry.space_group_name_H-M   'P 1'
#
loop_
_entity.id
_entity.type
_entity.pdbx_description
1 polymer ?
#
loop_
_entity_poly.entity_id
_entity_poly.type
_entity_poly.pdbx_seq_one_letter_code
_entity_poly.pdbx_strand_id
1 'polypeptide(L)'
;TPEGQACGLVKNLALMATISVGSMSGPIIDFLEEWGLESLEENAHSSTITTKVFVNGIWMGVHRDPTNLIETLKKLRRKDDVHPEVSIVRDIRERELRLYTDPGRVCRPLFIVEDQQLVLQKRHVRWLTQGTTDDGEDFKWQHLTKSGVIELLDAEEEETVMICMTPEELETARLHGQGM
;
A
#
# COMPACT_ATOMS: atom_id res chain seq x y z
N THR A 1 18.49 -19.20 -8.60
CA THR A 1 18.20 -20.49 -7.94
C THR A 1 19.39 -21.41 -8.16
N PRO A 2 19.88 -22.15 -7.14
CA PRO A 2 20.96 -23.11 -7.37
C PRO A 2 20.48 -24.32 -8.18
N GLU A 3 21.41 -25.02 -8.80
CA GLU A 3 21.15 -26.25 -9.54
C GLU A 3 21.11 -27.47 -8.62
N GLY A 4 20.61 -28.60 -9.13
CA GLY A 4 20.56 -29.88 -8.42
C GLY A 4 19.44 -29.97 -7.37
N GLN A 5 19.68 -30.73 -6.29
CA GLN A 5 18.66 -31.04 -5.29
C GLN A 5 18.08 -29.80 -4.58
N ALA A 6 18.85 -28.71 -4.51
CA ALA A 6 18.43 -27.45 -3.88
C ALA A 6 17.63 -26.53 -4.83
N CYS A 7 17.43 -26.94 -6.09
CA CYS A 7 16.69 -26.14 -7.06
C CYS A 7 15.24 -25.94 -6.59
N GLY A 8 14.83 -24.68 -6.49
CA GLY A 8 13.50 -24.28 -6.01
C GLY A 8 13.38 -24.14 -4.49
N LEU A 9 14.28 -24.77 -3.72
CA LEU A 9 14.31 -24.68 -2.25
C LEU A 9 15.06 -23.43 -1.78
N VAL A 10 16.24 -23.18 -2.34
CA VAL A 10 17.04 -22.00 -2.00
C VAL A 10 16.72 -20.87 -2.97
N LYS A 11 16.23 -19.76 -2.42
CA LYS A 11 15.89 -18.55 -3.15
C LYS A 11 16.73 -17.38 -2.64
N ASN A 12 17.03 -16.44 -3.54
CA ASN A 12 17.73 -15.21 -3.20
C ASN A 12 16.73 -14.05 -3.31
N LEU A 13 16.84 -13.09 -2.38
CA LEU A 13 16.05 -11.86 -2.44
C LEU A 13 16.54 -10.95 -3.57
N ALA A 14 15.61 -10.19 -4.13
CA ALA A 14 15.92 -9.15 -5.12
C ALA A 14 16.57 -7.92 -4.45
N LEU A 15 17.25 -7.08 -5.23
CA LEU A 15 18.01 -5.93 -4.73
C LEU A 15 17.18 -4.95 -3.90
N MET A 16 15.95 -4.68 -4.34
CA MET A 16 15.04 -3.72 -3.69
C MET A 16 14.06 -4.40 -2.71
N ALA A 17 14.24 -5.70 -2.45
CA ALA A 17 13.37 -6.41 -1.51
C ALA A 17 13.68 -5.98 -0.07
N THR A 18 12.63 -5.71 0.68
CA THR A 18 12.65 -5.36 2.10
C THR A 18 11.79 -6.35 2.86
N ILE A 19 12.15 -6.68 4.10
CA ILE A 19 11.37 -7.58 4.95
C ILE A 19 10.67 -6.73 6.00
N SER A 20 9.35 -6.86 6.14
CA SER A 20 8.61 -6.16 7.17
C SER A 20 9.08 -6.57 8.56
N VAL A 21 9.26 -5.60 9.44
CA VAL A 21 9.56 -5.81 10.87
C VAL A 21 8.31 -5.81 11.73
N GLY A 22 7.17 -5.44 11.13
CA GLY A 22 5.88 -5.40 11.78
C GLY A 22 5.65 -4.11 12.55
N SER A 23 4.39 -3.85 12.87
CA SER A 23 3.94 -2.67 13.60
C SER A 23 2.78 -3.03 14.53
N MET A 24 2.56 -2.18 15.54
CA MET A 24 1.45 -2.39 16.48
C MET A 24 0.11 -2.27 15.73
N SER A 25 -0.77 -3.25 15.88
CA SER A 25 -2.10 -3.25 15.27
C SER A 25 -3.12 -2.39 16.02
N GLY A 26 -2.86 -2.07 17.30
CA GLY A 26 -3.77 -1.27 18.15
C GLY A 26 -4.24 0.03 17.47
N PRO A 27 -3.33 0.91 17.01
CA PRO A 27 -3.72 2.15 16.32
C PRO A 27 -4.59 1.94 15.07
N ILE A 28 -4.39 0.82 14.35
CA ILE A 28 -5.22 0.49 13.18
C ILE A 28 -6.61 0.05 13.62
N ILE A 29 -6.71 -0.74 14.70
CA ILE A 29 -7.98 -1.18 15.25
C ILE A 29 -8.78 0.01 15.76
N ASP A 30 -8.16 0.87 16.57
CA ASP A 30 -8.78 2.09 17.11
C ASP A 30 -9.30 2.98 15.96
N PHE A 31 -8.47 3.18 14.92
CA PHE A 31 -8.87 3.93 13.73
C PHE A 31 -10.09 3.31 13.03
N LEU A 32 -10.13 1.98 12.86
CA LEU A 32 -11.27 1.31 12.22
C LEU A 32 -12.57 1.49 13.01
N GLU A 33 -12.50 1.37 14.34
CA GLU A 33 -13.65 1.59 15.22
C GLU A 33 -14.16 3.04 15.13
N GLU A 34 -13.25 4.01 15.14
CA GLU A 34 -13.59 5.43 14.97
C GLU A 34 -14.18 5.74 13.58
N TRP A 35 -13.74 5.02 12.54
CA TRP A 35 -14.18 5.19 11.15
C TRP A 35 -15.35 4.29 10.76
N GLY A 36 -16.24 3.94 11.68
CA GLY A 36 -17.53 3.33 11.36
C GLY A 36 -17.46 1.86 10.99
N LEU A 37 -16.48 1.13 11.54
CA LEU A 37 -16.52 -0.33 11.58
C LEU A 37 -17.69 -0.78 12.45
N GLU A 38 -18.59 -1.58 11.86
CA GLU A 38 -19.75 -2.15 12.56
C GLU A 38 -19.41 -3.57 13.03
N SER A 39 -19.77 -3.88 14.28
CA SER A 39 -19.65 -5.23 14.80
C SER A 39 -20.64 -6.19 14.12
N LEU A 40 -20.38 -7.50 14.23
CA LEU A 40 -21.25 -8.51 13.64
C LEU A 40 -22.65 -8.52 14.25
N GLU A 41 -22.75 -8.20 15.54
CA GLU A 41 -24.02 -8.14 16.26
C GLU A 41 -24.87 -6.96 15.77
N GLU A 42 -24.24 -5.79 15.56
CA GLU A 42 -24.91 -4.59 15.05
C GLU A 42 -25.41 -4.76 13.61
N ASN A 43 -24.66 -5.48 12.77
CA ASN A 43 -25.02 -5.69 11.37
C ASN A 43 -25.90 -6.93 11.13
N ALA A 44 -26.20 -7.75 12.14
CA ALA A 44 -26.91 -9.04 11.99
C ALA A 44 -28.27 -8.95 11.29
N HIS A 45 -28.95 -7.80 11.38
CA HIS A 45 -30.28 -7.56 10.79
C HIS A 45 -30.26 -6.61 9.59
N SER A 46 -29.08 -6.18 9.15
CA SER A 46 -28.92 -5.27 8.02
C SER A 46 -29.01 -6.02 6.70
N SER A 47 -29.80 -5.51 5.76
CA SER A 47 -29.85 -5.98 4.38
C SER A 47 -28.86 -5.26 3.46
N THR A 48 -28.16 -4.25 3.98
CA THR A 48 -27.18 -3.47 3.22
C THR A 48 -25.96 -4.33 2.91
N ILE A 49 -25.47 -4.25 1.68
CA ILE A 49 -24.23 -4.90 1.27
C ILE A 49 -23.07 -4.21 2.01
N THR A 50 -22.32 -5.00 2.78
CA THR A 50 -21.13 -4.55 3.51
C THR A 50 -19.90 -5.32 3.08
N THR A 51 -18.73 -4.80 3.43
CA THR A 51 -17.42 -5.43 3.21
C THR A 51 -16.85 -5.90 4.55
N LYS A 52 -16.39 -7.14 4.62
CA LYS A 52 -15.77 -7.71 5.81
C LYS A 52 -14.39 -7.09 6.01
N VAL A 53 -14.06 -6.68 7.23
CA VAL A 53 -12.75 -6.10 7.56
C VAL A 53 -11.98 -7.05 8.46
N PHE A 54 -10.77 -7.40 8.02
CA PHE A 54 -9.86 -8.29 8.75
C PHE A 54 -8.58 -7.55 9.10
N VAL A 55 -8.08 -7.78 10.32
CA VAL A 55 -6.76 -7.30 10.76
C VAL A 55 -5.97 -8.53 11.21
N ASN A 56 -4.84 -8.81 10.54
CA ASN A 56 -4.01 -9.98 10.81
C ASN A 56 -4.80 -11.32 10.86
N GLY A 57 -5.78 -11.45 9.96
CA GLY A 57 -6.66 -12.63 9.86
C GLY A 57 -7.83 -12.67 10.85
N ILE A 58 -7.91 -11.74 11.80
CA ILE A 58 -9.03 -11.63 12.74
C ILE A 58 -10.15 -10.82 12.07
N TRP A 59 -11.36 -11.38 12.03
CA TRP A 59 -12.54 -10.67 11.53
C TRP A 59 -12.97 -9.63 12.57
N MET A 60 -12.70 -8.35 12.28
CA MET A 60 -13.00 -7.24 13.19
C MET A 60 -14.45 -6.78 13.09
N GLY A 61 -15.02 -6.80 11.88
CA GLY A 61 -16.38 -6.35 11.65
C GLY A 61 -16.68 -6.18 10.17
N VAL A 62 -17.64 -5.30 9.88
CA VAL A 62 -18.03 -4.96 8.51
C VAL A 62 -18.08 -3.46 8.32
N HIS A 63 -17.86 -3.01 7.09
CA HIS A 63 -17.91 -1.60 6.73
C HIS A 63 -18.79 -1.38 5.49
N ARG A 64 -19.57 -0.29 5.50
CA ARG A 64 -20.52 0.03 4.42
C ARG A 64 -19.88 0.74 3.22
N ASP A 65 -18.85 1.55 3.46
CA ASP A 65 -18.11 2.27 2.42
C ASP A 65 -16.60 1.92 2.43
N PRO A 66 -16.21 0.73 1.99
CA PRO A 66 -14.80 0.31 2.00
C PRO A 66 -13.91 1.19 1.12
N THR A 67 -14.46 1.82 0.08
CA THR A 67 -13.66 2.61 -0.87
C THR A 67 -13.10 3.85 -0.17
N ASN A 68 -13.94 4.60 0.52
CA ASN A 68 -13.50 5.78 1.28
C ASN A 68 -12.53 5.41 2.41
N LEU A 69 -12.79 4.29 3.10
CA LEU A 69 -11.92 3.79 4.16
C LEU A 69 -10.51 3.48 3.63
N ILE A 70 -10.39 2.79 2.50
CA ILE A 70 -9.10 2.45 1.88
C ILE A 70 -8.37 3.70 1.40
N GLU A 71 -9.06 4.64 0.76
CA GLU A 71 -8.45 5.90 0.33
C GLU A 71 -7.87 6.67 1.51
N THR A 72 -8.59 6.69 2.63
CA THR A 72 -8.13 7.35 3.86
C THR A 72 -6.92 6.62 4.45
N LEU A 73 -6.97 5.29 4.58
CA LEU A 73 -5.84 4.48 5.07
C LEU A 73 -4.59 4.65 4.21
N LYS A 74 -4.73 4.65 2.88
CA LYS A 74 -3.60 4.88 1.96
C LYS A 74 -3.04 6.29 2.09
N LYS A 75 -3.88 7.30 2.27
CA LYS A 75 -3.44 8.69 2.53
C LYS A 75 -2.67 8.80 3.85
N LEU A 76 -3.14 8.15 4.91
CA LEU A 76 -2.45 8.11 6.20
C LEU A 76 -1.11 7.35 6.10
N ARG A 77 -1.07 6.24 5.36
CA ARG A 77 0.17 5.49 5.09
C ARG A 77 1.21 6.33 4.37
N ARG A 78 0.78 7.13 3.38
CA ARG A 78 1.65 8.04 2.60
C ARG A 78 2.15 9.24 3.40
N LYS A 79 1.53 9.55 4.54
CA LYS A 79 1.91 10.64 5.46
C LYS A 79 2.70 10.18 6.68
N ASP A 80 2.98 8.88 6.79
CA ASP A 80 3.64 8.25 7.95
C ASP A 80 2.79 8.22 9.24
N ASP A 81 1.48 8.51 9.14
CA ASP A 81 0.53 8.35 10.26
C ASP A 81 0.17 6.87 10.48
N VAL A 82 0.14 6.11 9.38
CA VAL A 82 0.09 4.64 9.37
C VAL A 82 1.44 4.14 8.89
N HIS A 83 2.01 3.15 9.60
CA HIS A 83 3.35 2.66 9.29
C HIS A 83 3.43 2.18 7.82
N PRO A 84 4.47 2.56 7.04
CA PRO A 84 4.57 2.24 5.60
C PRO A 84 4.54 0.75 5.25
N GLU A 85 4.86 -0.13 6.21
CA GLU A 85 4.82 -1.59 6.04
C GLU A 85 3.43 -2.22 6.22
N VAL A 86 2.44 -1.45 6.68
CA VAL A 86 1.06 -1.94 6.79
C VAL A 86 0.53 -2.20 5.39
N SER A 87 0.12 -3.45 5.13
CA SER A 87 -0.48 -3.83 3.85
C SER A 87 -1.99 -3.66 3.89
N ILE A 88 -2.55 -3.15 2.80
CA ILE A 88 -3.96 -2.81 2.65
C ILE A 88 -4.48 -3.49 1.39
N VAL A 89 -5.17 -4.62 1.56
CA VAL A 89 -5.60 -5.48 0.46
C VAL A 89 -7.11 -5.46 0.35
N ARG A 90 -7.62 -5.08 -0.83
CA ARG A 90 -9.07 -5.08 -1.11
C ARG A 90 -9.43 -6.17 -2.11
N ASP A 91 -10.13 -7.19 -1.62
CA ASP A 91 -10.74 -8.20 -2.45
C ASP A 91 -12.18 -7.77 -2.81
N ILE A 92 -12.35 -7.27 -4.02
CA ILE A 92 -13.65 -6.79 -4.51
C ILE A 92 -14.63 -7.97 -4.70
N ARG A 93 -14.13 -9.15 -5.09
CA ARG A 93 -14.96 -10.31 -5.39
C ARG A 93 -15.52 -10.92 -4.11
N GLU A 94 -14.66 -11.14 -3.12
CA GLU A 94 -15.05 -11.73 -1.83
C GLU A 94 -15.64 -10.71 -0.84
N ARG A 95 -15.61 -9.42 -1.23
CA ARG A 95 -16.01 -8.28 -0.40
C ARG A 95 -15.27 -8.28 0.93
N GLU A 96 -13.94 -8.31 0.84
CA GLU A 96 -13.05 -8.28 1.99
C GLU A 96 -12.03 -7.15 1.89
N LEU A 97 -11.78 -6.51 3.01
CA LEU A 97 -10.65 -5.63 3.26
C LEU A 97 -9.76 -6.34 4.29
N ARG A 98 -8.52 -6.62 3.92
CA ARG A 98 -7.54 -7.29 4.79
C ARG A 98 -6.38 -6.34 5.06
N LEU A 99 -6.05 -6.20 6.34
CA LEU A 99 -4.98 -5.34 6.83
C LEU A 99 -3.94 -6.22 7.53
N TYR A 100 -2.67 -6.05 7.16
CA TYR A 100 -1.57 -6.82 7.74
C TYR A 100 -0.53 -5.90 8.35
N THR A 101 -0.23 -6.11 9.63
CA THR A 101 0.78 -5.37 10.40
C THR A 101 1.89 -6.29 10.90
N ASP A 102 1.87 -7.56 10.51
CA ASP A 102 2.80 -8.60 10.93
C ASP A 102 4.18 -8.48 10.24
N PRO A 103 5.24 -9.00 10.90
CA PRO A 103 6.58 -9.09 10.34
C PRO A 103 6.73 -10.25 9.34
N GLY A 104 7.80 -10.20 8.55
CA GLY A 104 8.24 -11.31 7.70
C GLY A 104 7.69 -11.29 6.27
N ARG A 105 6.87 -10.30 5.91
CA ARG A 105 6.40 -10.10 4.54
C ARG A 105 7.52 -9.49 3.70
N VAL A 106 7.66 -9.93 2.46
CA VAL A 106 8.62 -9.34 1.52
C VAL A 106 7.90 -8.21 0.79
N CYS A 107 8.41 -7.00 0.93
CA CYS A 107 7.90 -5.80 0.30
C CYS A 107 8.91 -5.23 -0.71
N ARG A 108 8.45 -4.55 -1.75
CA ARG A 108 9.29 -3.75 -2.64
C ARG A 108 8.76 -2.32 -2.78
N PRO A 109 9.65 -1.32 -2.89
CA PRO A 109 9.24 0.04 -3.15
C PRO A 109 8.84 0.22 -4.61
N LEU A 110 7.70 0.86 -4.84
CA LEU A 110 7.21 1.27 -6.15
C LEU A 110 6.89 2.77 -6.15
N PHE A 111 6.95 3.40 -7.33
CA PHE A 111 6.50 4.79 -7.47
C PHE A 111 4.98 4.88 -7.48
N ILE A 112 4.46 5.90 -6.80
CA ILE A 112 3.03 6.18 -6.79
C ILE A 112 2.64 6.89 -8.09
N VAL A 113 1.49 6.48 -8.62
CA VAL A 113 0.80 7.13 -9.75
C VAL A 113 -0.55 7.64 -9.24
N GLU A 114 -0.84 8.91 -9.50
CA GLU A 114 -2.14 9.55 -9.21
C GLU A 114 -2.64 10.23 -10.49
N ASP A 115 -3.93 10.07 -10.81
CA ASP A 115 -4.54 10.63 -12.03
C ASP A 115 -3.75 10.33 -13.32
N GLN A 116 -3.21 9.11 -13.42
CA GLN A 116 -2.38 8.65 -14.55
C GLN A 116 -1.11 9.50 -14.75
N GLN A 117 -0.61 10.11 -13.68
CA GLN A 117 0.63 10.88 -13.63
C GLN A 117 1.54 10.33 -12.53
N LEU A 118 2.84 10.26 -12.82
CA LEU A 118 3.83 9.86 -11.84
C LEU A 118 3.98 10.95 -10.76
N VAL A 119 3.89 10.57 -9.48
CA VAL A 119 4.09 11.51 -8.37
C VAL A 119 5.55 11.94 -8.25
N LEU A 120 6.50 11.08 -8.66
CA LEU A 120 7.90 11.44 -8.75
C LEU A 120 8.12 12.56 -9.79
N GLN A 121 8.65 13.68 -9.32
CA GLN A 121 9.00 14.83 -10.15
C GLN A 121 10.51 15.07 -10.16
N LYS A 122 11.00 15.81 -11.16
CA LYS A 122 12.42 16.18 -11.30
C LYS A 122 12.99 16.87 -10.06
N ARG A 123 12.17 17.61 -9.30
CA ARG A 123 12.58 18.25 -8.03
C ARG A 123 13.00 17.23 -6.98
N HIS A 124 12.28 16.10 -6.86
CA HIS A 124 12.60 15.05 -5.87
C HIS A 124 13.93 14.39 -6.20
N VAL A 125 14.22 14.17 -7.49
CA VAL A 125 15.50 13.63 -7.96
C VAL A 125 16.65 14.59 -7.64
N ARG A 126 16.44 15.89 -7.88
CA ARG A 126 17.41 16.95 -7.55
C ARG A 126 17.71 16.96 -6.04
N TRP A 127 16.68 16.97 -5.20
CA TRP A 127 16.84 16.96 -3.75
C TRP A 127 17.57 15.71 -3.27
N LEU A 128 17.24 14.53 -3.82
CA LEU A 128 17.93 13.29 -3.46
C LEU A 128 19.42 13.30 -3.88
N THR A 129 19.75 13.93 -5.01
CA THR A 129 21.14 14.03 -5.49
C THR A 129 21.95 15.01 -4.65
N GLN A 130 21.33 16.11 -4.23
CA GLN A 130 21.96 17.13 -3.39
C GLN A 130 22.02 16.73 -1.92
N GLY A 131 21.12 15.83 -1.50
CA GLY A 131 20.94 15.42 -0.11
C GLY A 131 20.08 16.38 0.71
N THR A 132 19.60 17.48 0.12
CA THR A 132 18.79 18.50 0.80
C THR A 132 17.68 19.04 -0.09
N THR A 133 16.61 19.55 0.53
CA THR A 133 15.53 20.30 -0.13
C THR A 133 15.99 21.72 -0.48
N ASP A 134 15.14 22.45 -1.23
CA ASP A 134 15.41 23.86 -1.56
C ASP A 134 15.46 24.75 -0.30
N ASP A 135 14.82 24.32 0.80
CA ASP A 135 14.79 24.99 2.11
C ASP A 135 15.97 24.58 3.01
N GLY A 136 16.85 23.69 2.54
CA GLY A 136 18.04 23.23 3.27
C GLY A 136 17.78 22.09 4.26
N GLU A 137 16.61 21.45 4.21
CA GLU A 137 16.30 20.27 5.03
C GLU A 137 16.90 19.00 4.41
N ASP A 138 17.33 18.04 5.23
CA ASP A 138 17.85 16.76 4.76
C ASP A 138 16.82 16.00 3.91
N PHE A 139 17.22 15.54 2.72
CA PHE A 139 16.37 14.75 1.83
C PHE A 139 17.08 13.47 1.39
N LYS A 140 16.61 12.35 1.94
CA LYS A 140 17.19 10.99 1.76
C LYS A 140 16.09 10.00 1.38
N TRP A 141 16.46 8.75 1.12
CA TRP A 141 15.52 7.67 0.76
C TRP A 141 14.23 7.61 1.61
N GLN A 142 14.36 7.66 2.94
CA GLN A 142 13.22 7.62 3.86
C GLN A 142 12.21 8.76 3.60
N HIS A 143 12.69 9.91 3.12
CA HIS A 143 11.85 11.06 2.82
C HIS A 143 11.01 10.83 1.56
N LEU A 144 11.45 10.00 0.60
CA LEU A 144 10.60 9.62 -0.55
C LEU A 144 9.37 8.83 -0.10
N THR A 145 9.52 7.95 0.90
CA THR A 145 8.40 7.21 1.47
C THR A 145 7.48 8.15 2.24
N LYS A 146 8.04 8.98 3.14
CA LYS A 146 7.27 9.93 3.96
C LYS A 146 6.60 11.05 3.16
N SER A 147 7.15 11.40 1.99
CA SER A 147 6.56 12.39 1.09
C SER A 147 5.53 11.78 0.12
N GLY A 148 5.18 10.50 0.27
CA GLY A 148 4.23 9.81 -0.61
C GLY A 148 4.68 9.72 -2.06
N VAL A 149 5.99 9.68 -2.33
CA VAL A 149 6.52 9.51 -3.70
C VAL A 149 6.70 8.03 -4.03
N ILE A 150 7.09 7.24 -3.03
CA ILE A 150 7.18 5.77 -3.12
C ILE A 150 6.30 5.11 -2.06
N GLU A 151 5.81 3.92 -2.38
CA GLU A 151 5.03 3.08 -1.49
C GLU A 151 5.64 1.67 -1.44
N LEU A 152 5.69 1.05 -0.26
CA LEU A 152 6.11 -0.33 -0.11
C LEU A 152 4.90 -1.23 -0.35
N LEU A 153 4.99 -2.14 -1.32
CA LEU A 153 3.96 -3.13 -1.58
C LEU A 153 4.49 -4.52 -1.25
N ASP A 154 3.66 -5.33 -0.60
CA ASP A 154 3.90 -6.76 -0.46
C ASP A 154 3.19 -7.56 -1.56
N ALA A 155 3.45 -8.86 -1.59
CA ALA A 155 2.90 -9.75 -2.61
C ALA A 155 1.37 -9.79 -2.63
N GLU A 156 0.70 -9.64 -1.49
CA GLU A 156 -0.78 -9.68 -1.42
C GLU A 156 -1.39 -8.39 -1.97
N GLU A 157 -0.82 -7.22 -1.64
CA GLU A 157 -1.29 -5.95 -2.20
C GLU A 157 -1.03 -5.87 -3.72
N GLU A 158 0.09 -6.43 -4.19
CA GLU A 158 0.46 -6.49 -5.61
C GLU A 158 -0.58 -7.16 -6.50
N GLU A 159 -1.29 -8.18 -6.01
CA GLU A 159 -2.35 -8.88 -6.76
C GLU A 159 -3.58 -7.99 -7.03
N THR A 160 -3.72 -6.88 -6.31
CA THR A 160 -4.89 -5.99 -6.41
C THR A 160 -4.61 -4.65 -7.08
N VAL A 161 -3.35 -4.36 -7.40
CA VAL A 161 -2.94 -3.09 -8.02
C VAL A 161 -2.58 -3.27 -9.49
N MET A 162 -2.57 -2.17 -10.24
CA MET A 162 -2.00 -2.14 -11.58
C MET A 162 -0.62 -1.50 -11.55
N ILE A 163 0.37 -2.21 -12.07
CA ILE A 163 1.76 -1.74 -12.15
C ILE A 163 2.07 -1.43 -13.60
N CYS A 164 2.47 -0.18 -13.86
CA CYS A 164 2.99 0.23 -15.16
C CYS A 164 4.48 -0.08 -15.24
N MET A 165 4.94 -0.64 -16.36
CA MET A 165 6.34 -1.09 -16.49
C MET A 165 7.27 0.08 -16.82
N THR A 166 6.80 1.05 -17.59
CA THR A 166 7.60 2.20 -18.03
C THR A 166 6.81 3.51 -18.00
N PRO A 167 7.46 4.67 -17.79
CA PRO A 167 6.79 5.97 -17.86
C PRO A 167 6.14 6.25 -19.23
N GLU A 168 6.69 5.71 -20.32
CA GLU A 168 6.15 5.87 -21.67
C GLU A 168 4.81 5.15 -21.84
N GLU A 169 4.66 3.97 -21.23
CA GLU A 169 3.38 3.24 -21.20
C GLU A 169 2.32 4.00 -20.40
N LEU A 170 2.71 4.64 -19.30
CA LEU A 170 1.81 5.48 -18.50
C LEU A 170 1.28 6.67 -19.32
N GLU A 171 2.18 7.37 -20.03
CA GLU A 171 1.80 8.47 -20.92
C GLU A 171 0.88 8.00 -22.05
N THR A 172 1.17 6.84 -22.62
CA THR A 172 0.34 6.23 -23.67
C THR A 172 -1.06 5.91 -23.14
N ALA A 173 -1.17 5.30 -21.94
CA ALA A 173 -2.45 5.01 -21.32
C ALA A 173 -3.27 6.28 -21.05
N ARG A 174 -2.59 7.37 -20.65
CA ARG A 174 -3.20 8.68 -20.42
C ARG A 174 -3.79 9.29 -21.69
N LEU A 175 -3.08 9.24 -22.81
CA LEU A 175 -3.56 9.73 -24.10
C LEU A 175 -4.80 8.94 -24.57
N HIS A 176 -4.73 7.61 -24.48
CA HIS A 176 -5.89 6.76 -24.81
C HIS A 176 -7.10 7.05 -23.92
N GLY A 177 -6.90 7.29 -22.62
CA GLY A 177 -7.97 7.69 -21.70
C GLY A 177 -8.63 9.03 -22.04
N GLN A 178 -7.92 9.91 -22.75
CA GLN A 178 -8.43 11.18 -23.26
C GLN A 178 -9.04 11.07 -24.67
N GLY A 179 -9.04 9.87 -25.27
CA GLY A 179 -9.56 9.60 -26.60
C GLY A 179 -8.63 10.06 -27.74
N MET A 180 -7.34 10.22 -27.47
CA MET A 180 -6.30 10.56 -28.45
C MET A 180 -5.52 9.34 -28.91
#